data_AF-L0D6R6-F1
#
_entry.id   AF-L0D6R6-F1
#
_cell.length_a   1.000
_cell.length_b   1.000
_cell.length_c   1.000
_cell.angle_alpha   90.00
_cell.angle_beta   90.00
_cell.angle_gamma   90.00
#
_symmetry.space_group_name_H-M   'P 1'
#
loop_
_entity.id
_entity.type
_entity.pdbx_description
1 polymer ?
#
loop_
_entity_poly.entity_id
_entity_poly.type
_entity_poly.pdbx_seq_one_letter_code
_entity_poly.pdbx_strand_id
1 'polypeptide(L)'
;MKLPDGRSLAVEDGILIEPAAGDGRVVLWLPGLQAEGFQHWDRVSTAAAAPVTLMTGLCFTAAALTPAQQRIGTSFPTFFRRLVGSKTKTNPSWTLPNGRTCERSGARRTDLILAWAEDETRPLDEEQVRGRWPAAQSIRRLGRNLFLVHGVTPEPETGREKAPTAPVAAAMLPPVIPSLQLAAHALAEARQVGDRAHEVTALVDLAVTYLHKFEAQPAASLLEEALAEARQLGDRARELDATLNYAQAVLMLGRSQEAIELLGPVLATARETDDRYTEKIALEWLGHAHQALADHAGALAHFDQALALARRLGDPHHEATLLWYAGIAYAELGRTYEAIVQGEEAVQLLHRLQSPQAIQYAQHLADYRSSIGSPALTAHDGGIFDASVITINPQPQLRPQVSNTTGPGLLRMALTASQAAVAFASSGLKTVPLEIYRDRMQICAHCDLYTGLRCRVCACIPAIKARLPHEDCPAGKWKHSLAH
;
A
#
# COMPACT_ATOMS: atom_id res chain seq x y z
N MET A 1 15.04 27.28 -9.44
CA MET A 1 13.87 28.14 -9.69
C MET A 1 12.62 27.42 -9.22
N LYS A 2 11.62 28.14 -8.70
CA LYS A 2 10.36 27.55 -8.23
C LYS A 2 9.35 27.54 -9.38
N LEU A 3 8.43 26.57 -9.37
CA LEU A 3 7.22 26.67 -10.17
C LEU A 3 6.54 28.02 -9.87
N PRO A 4 5.95 28.68 -10.88
CA PRO A 4 5.19 29.89 -10.65
C PRO A 4 4.08 29.59 -9.63
N ASP A 5 3.94 30.46 -8.62
CA ASP A 5 2.89 30.30 -7.61
C ASP A 5 1.54 30.32 -8.35
N GLY A 6 0.65 29.36 -8.04
CA GLY A 6 -0.67 29.30 -8.68
C GLY A 6 -1.45 30.61 -8.55
N ARG A 7 -1.12 31.46 -7.57
CA ARG A 7 -1.71 32.79 -7.37
C ARG A 7 -1.15 33.89 -8.29
N SER A 8 0.05 33.70 -8.87
CA SER A 8 0.71 34.68 -9.76
C SER A 8 0.57 34.36 -11.25
N LEU A 9 -0.03 33.21 -11.60
CA LEU A 9 -0.26 32.82 -12.99
C LEU A 9 -1.42 33.61 -13.60
N ALA A 10 -1.10 34.51 -14.53
CA ALA A 10 -2.08 35.15 -15.40
C ALA A 10 -2.59 34.13 -16.45
N VAL A 11 -3.70 33.47 -16.14
CA VAL A 11 -4.38 32.48 -17.00
C VAL A 11 -5.51 33.10 -17.83
N GLU A 12 -5.90 32.45 -18.92
CA GLU A 12 -7.04 32.84 -19.76
C GLU A 12 -8.39 32.69 -19.02
N ASP A 13 -9.36 33.50 -19.44
CA ASP A 13 -10.71 33.53 -18.84
C ASP A 13 -11.36 32.14 -18.83
N GLY A 14 -11.87 31.75 -17.66
CA GLY A 14 -12.57 30.46 -17.46
C GLY A 14 -11.68 29.31 -17.00
N ILE A 15 -10.34 29.46 -16.99
CA ILE A 15 -9.43 28.49 -16.36
C ILE A 15 -9.50 28.67 -14.83
N LEU A 16 -9.76 27.59 -14.09
CA LEU A 16 -9.75 27.64 -12.62
C LEU A 16 -8.40 27.13 -12.10
N ILE A 17 -7.80 27.86 -11.17
CA ILE A 17 -6.56 27.45 -10.51
C ILE A 17 -6.92 26.86 -9.14
N GLU A 18 -6.44 25.66 -8.83
CA GLU A 18 -6.57 25.15 -7.46
C GLU A 18 -5.62 25.93 -6.52
N PRO A 19 -6.06 26.30 -5.31
CA PRO A 19 -5.18 26.93 -4.33
C PRO A 19 -3.95 26.06 -4.07
N ALA A 20 -2.76 26.66 -4.06
CA ALA A 20 -1.51 25.93 -3.80
C ALA A 20 -1.57 25.19 -2.45
N ALA A 21 -1.34 23.88 -2.48
CA ALA A 21 -1.42 23.00 -1.30
C ALA A 21 -0.15 23.02 -0.42
N GLY A 22 0.77 23.96 -0.65
CA GLY A 22 2.06 24.06 0.04
C GLY A 22 3.13 23.07 -0.47
N ASP A 23 2.77 22.12 -1.32
CA ASP A 23 3.65 21.09 -1.91
C ASP A 23 4.30 21.50 -3.25
N GLY A 24 4.12 22.76 -3.65
CA GLY A 24 4.65 23.32 -4.88
C GLY A 24 3.95 22.85 -6.16
N ARG A 25 2.82 22.15 -6.09
CA ARG A 25 2.06 21.74 -7.27
C ARG A 25 1.30 22.91 -7.90
N VAL A 26 1.21 22.87 -9.23
CA VAL A 26 0.29 23.71 -10.00
C VAL A 26 -0.81 22.81 -10.52
N VAL A 27 -2.06 23.18 -10.25
CA VAL A 27 -3.23 22.50 -10.79
C VAL A 27 -4.19 23.49 -11.44
N LEU A 28 -4.51 23.21 -12.70
CA LEU A 28 -5.37 24.01 -13.55
C LEU A 28 -6.55 23.17 -14.02
N TRP A 29 -7.73 23.77 -14.04
CA TRP A 29 -8.94 23.21 -14.62
C TRP A 29 -9.26 23.95 -15.90
N LEU A 30 -9.07 23.28 -17.03
CA LEU A 30 -9.34 23.85 -18.34
C LEU A 30 -10.78 23.51 -18.73
N PRO A 31 -11.62 24.50 -19.08
CA PRO A 31 -12.98 24.22 -19.50
C PRO A 31 -12.96 23.51 -20.88
N GLY A 32 -13.74 22.44 -20.97
CA GLY A 32 -14.06 21.72 -22.21
C GLY A 32 -15.47 22.06 -22.73
N LEU A 33 -15.91 21.35 -23.76
CA LEU A 33 -17.26 21.52 -24.34
C LEU A 33 -18.34 21.07 -23.35
N GLN A 34 -19.52 21.70 -23.41
CA GLN A 34 -20.71 21.19 -22.73
C GLN A 34 -21.42 20.16 -23.62
N ALA A 35 -21.70 18.99 -23.09
CA ALA A 35 -22.38 17.92 -23.79
C ALA A 35 -23.25 17.10 -22.81
N GLU A 36 -24.41 16.63 -23.27
CA GLU A 36 -25.25 15.68 -22.53
C GLU A 36 -25.62 16.08 -21.08
N GLY A 37 -25.73 17.38 -20.79
CA GLY A 37 -26.01 17.89 -19.45
C GLY A 37 -24.80 17.92 -18.51
N PHE A 38 -23.58 17.81 -19.06
CA PHE A 38 -22.32 17.93 -18.33
C PHE A 38 -21.44 19.05 -18.90
N GLN A 39 -20.76 19.77 -18.02
CA GLN A 39 -19.60 20.60 -18.32
C GLN A 39 -18.37 19.71 -18.25
N HIS A 40 -17.65 19.53 -19.36
CA HIS A 40 -16.37 18.82 -19.34
C HIS A 40 -15.24 19.73 -18.88
N TRP A 41 -14.25 19.12 -18.24
CA TRP A 41 -13.06 19.78 -17.73
C TRP A 41 -11.84 18.91 -17.95
N ASP A 42 -10.69 19.53 -18.23
CA ASP A 42 -9.39 18.88 -18.18
C ASP A 42 -8.63 19.37 -16.95
N ARG A 43 -8.41 18.47 -15.98
CA ARG A 43 -7.60 18.76 -14.81
C ARG A 43 -6.13 18.52 -15.13
N VAL A 44 -5.37 19.60 -15.32
CA VAL A 44 -3.93 19.58 -15.59
C VAL A 44 -3.18 19.79 -14.28
N SER A 45 -2.29 18.87 -13.91
CA SER A 45 -1.52 18.94 -12.66
C SER A 45 -0.06 18.59 -12.85
N THR A 46 0.83 19.32 -12.19
CA THR A 46 2.26 18.96 -12.05
C THR A 46 2.50 18.05 -10.85
N ALA A 47 3.68 17.41 -10.77
CA ALA A 47 4.10 16.65 -9.59
C ALA A 47 4.46 17.59 -8.41
N ALA A 48 4.40 17.08 -7.18
CA ALA A 48 4.91 17.82 -6.01
C ALA A 48 6.41 18.10 -6.20
N ALA A 49 6.82 19.35 -5.95
CA ALA A 49 8.19 19.80 -6.18
C ALA A 49 8.76 19.39 -7.55
N ALA A 50 7.93 19.41 -8.61
CA ALA A 50 8.36 18.96 -9.93
C ALA A 50 9.62 19.72 -10.39
N PRO A 51 10.64 19.03 -10.93
CA PRO A 51 11.82 19.69 -11.44
C PRO A 51 11.43 20.63 -12.59
N VAL A 52 12.02 21.81 -12.58
CA VAL A 52 11.85 22.81 -13.64
C VAL A 52 13.11 22.82 -14.49
N THR A 53 12.95 22.53 -15.77
CA THR A 53 14.04 22.63 -16.74
C THR A 53 14.05 24.02 -17.32
N LEU A 54 15.23 24.65 -17.36
CA LEU A 54 15.45 25.94 -17.99
C LEU A 54 16.26 25.76 -19.26
N MET A 55 15.76 26.27 -20.37
CA MET A 55 16.48 26.31 -21.63
C MET A 55 16.14 27.61 -22.37
N THR A 56 17.17 28.40 -22.72
CA THR A 56 17.03 29.56 -23.62
C THR A 56 15.85 30.49 -23.26
N GLY A 57 15.69 30.87 -21.99
CA GLY A 57 14.59 31.75 -21.53
C GLY A 57 13.22 31.09 -21.39
N LEU A 58 13.12 29.78 -21.60
CA LEU A 58 11.91 28.97 -21.46
C LEU A 58 12.06 28.02 -20.27
N CYS A 59 11.11 28.07 -19.35
CA CYS A 59 10.96 27.12 -18.26
C CYS A 59 9.88 26.09 -18.60
N PHE A 60 10.09 24.83 -18.24
CA PHE A 60 9.07 23.82 -18.39
C PHE A 60 9.18 22.68 -17.40
N THR A 61 8.07 21.97 -17.23
CA THR A 61 7.97 20.79 -16.37
C THR A 61 6.94 19.80 -16.89
N ALA A 62 7.07 18.54 -16.53
CA ALA A 62 6.09 17.52 -16.90
C ALA A 62 4.74 17.77 -16.19
N ALA A 63 3.65 17.54 -16.92
CA ALA A 63 2.30 17.68 -16.43
C ALA A 63 1.47 16.44 -16.80
N ALA A 64 0.37 16.25 -16.08
CA ALA A 64 -0.60 15.21 -16.39
C ALA A 64 -2.00 15.80 -16.51
N LEU A 65 -2.78 15.29 -17.45
CA LEU A 65 -4.15 15.71 -17.71
C LEU A 65 -5.10 14.60 -17.31
N THR A 66 -6.12 14.92 -16.52
CA THR A 66 -7.19 13.97 -16.19
C THR A 66 -8.55 14.56 -16.59
N PRO A 67 -9.27 13.93 -17.53
CA PRO A 67 -10.59 14.39 -17.92
C PRO A 67 -11.59 14.23 -16.77
N ALA A 68 -12.42 15.26 -16.58
CA ALA A 68 -13.48 15.32 -15.61
C ALA A 68 -14.77 15.85 -16.26
N GLN A 69 -15.90 15.60 -15.61
CA GLN A 69 -17.20 16.09 -16.01
C GLN A 69 -18.00 16.55 -14.80
N GLN A 70 -18.75 17.63 -14.97
CA GLN A 70 -19.52 18.26 -13.93
C GLN A 70 -20.96 18.36 -14.40
N ARG A 71 -21.91 17.83 -13.62
CA ARG A 71 -23.32 17.86 -14.00
C ARG A 71 -23.87 19.30 -13.95
N ILE A 72 -24.63 19.67 -14.98
CA ILE A 72 -25.33 20.96 -15.10
C ILE A 72 -26.85 20.67 -15.07
N GLY A 73 -27.52 20.90 -13.94
CA GLY A 73 -28.98 20.72 -13.82
C GLY A 73 -29.48 20.34 -12.41
N THR A 74 -30.72 20.71 -12.09
CA THR A 74 -31.32 20.74 -10.74
C THR A 74 -31.49 19.39 -10.03
N SER A 75 -31.26 19.43 -8.72
CA SER A 75 -31.42 18.38 -7.71
C SER A 75 -32.72 17.57 -7.85
N PHE A 76 -32.60 16.24 -7.96
CA PHE A 76 -33.71 15.32 -7.68
C PHE A 76 -33.69 14.93 -6.19
N PRO A 77 -34.84 14.87 -5.48
CA PRO A 77 -34.87 14.50 -4.07
C PRO A 77 -34.40 13.05 -3.88
N THR A 78 -33.61 12.85 -2.83
CA THR A 78 -32.83 11.65 -2.47
C THR A 78 -33.65 10.38 -2.13
N PHE A 79 -34.94 10.31 -2.48
CA PHE A 79 -35.85 9.26 -2.01
C PHE A 79 -35.95 8.03 -2.95
N PHE A 80 -35.62 8.15 -4.25
CA PHE A 80 -35.83 7.05 -5.21
C PHE A 80 -34.59 6.23 -5.61
N ARG A 81 -33.42 6.44 -4.99
CA ARG A 81 -32.18 5.72 -5.39
C ARG A 81 -32.13 4.24 -4.98
N ARG A 82 -33.16 3.71 -4.29
CA ARG A 82 -33.12 2.34 -3.72
C ARG A 82 -33.84 1.24 -4.51
N LEU A 83 -34.35 1.50 -5.72
CA LEU A 83 -35.16 0.49 -6.45
C LEU A 83 -34.73 0.15 -7.89
N VAL A 84 -33.60 0.67 -8.38
CA VAL A 84 -33.01 0.16 -9.61
C VAL A 84 -31.52 -0.04 -9.39
N GLY A 85 -31.13 -1.31 -9.25
CA GLY A 85 -29.74 -1.74 -9.18
C GLY A 85 -29.03 -1.42 -10.49
N SER A 86 -28.31 -0.31 -10.51
CA SER A 86 -27.33 0.03 -11.54
C SER A 86 -25.94 -0.04 -10.92
N LYS A 87 -25.16 -1.04 -11.36
CA LYS A 87 -23.71 -1.15 -11.13
C LYS A 87 -22.99 0.01 -11.82
N THR A 88 -22.95 1.18 -11.21
CA THR A 88 -22.02 2.24 -11.62
C THR A 88 -20.91 2.30 -10.60
N LYS A 89 -19.69 1.89 -11.01
CA LYS A 89 -18.45 2.12 -10.29
C LYS A 89 -18.42 3.58 -9.83
N THR A 90 -18.27 3.80 -8.52
CA THR A 90 -18.10 5.13 -7.94
C THR A 90 -16.79 5.73 -8.48
N ASN A 91 -16.89 6.63 -9.45
CA ASN A 91 -15.74 7.42 -9.88
C ASN A 91 -15.34 8.37 -8.73
N PRO A 92 -14.04 8.59 -8.49
CA PRO A 92 -13.59 9.55 -7.50
C PRO A 92 -14.14 10.94 -7.86
N SER A 93 -14.78 11.58 -6.88
CA SER A 93 -15.36 12.92 -7.00
C SER A 93 -14.33 13.97 -6.57
N TRP A 94 -14.08 14.96 -7.42
CA TRP A 94 -13.30 16.15 -7.10
C TRP A 94 -14.21 17.35 -6.83
N THR A 95 -13.69 18.34 -6.11
CA THR A 95 -14.36 19.63 -5.90
C THR A 95 -13.61 20.69 -6.69
N LEU A 96 -14.29 21.33 -7.63
CA LEU A 96 -13.74 22.46 -8.39
C LEU A 96 -13.49 23.65 -7.44
N PRO A 97 -12.58 24.57 -7.78
CA PRO A 97 -12.35 25.79 -7.00
C PRO A 97 -13.59 26.66 -6.77
N ASN A 98 -14.63 26.51 -7.60
CA ASN A 98 -15.94 27.17 -7.44
C ASN A 98 -16.91 26.41 -6.50
N GLY A 99 -16.44 25.40 -5.76
CA GLY A 99 -17.21 24.62 -4.78
C GLY A 99 -18.12 23.54 -5.37
N ARG A 100 -18.17 23.38 -6.70
CA ARG A 100 -19.03 22.37 -7.33
C ARG A 100 -18.30 21.04 -7.50
N THR A 101 -19.03 19.93 -7.38
CA THR A 101 -18.48 18.59 -7.57
C THR A 101 -18.34 18.23 -9.05
N CYS A 102 -17.22 17.61 -9.40
CA CYS A 102 -16.99 16.99 -10.69
C CYS A 102 -16.50 15.54 -10.50
N GLU A 103 -16.72 14.71 -11.50
CA GLU A 103 -16.35 13.30 -11.50
C GLU A 103 -15.35 13.05 -12.62
N ARG A 104 -14.41 12.14 -12.40
CA ARG A 104 -13.51 11.70 -13.45
C ARG A 104 -14.28 11.09 -14.62
N SER A 105 -14.01 11.54 -15.85
CA SER A 105 -14.72 11.11 -17.07
C SER A 105 -13.85 10.32 -18.05
N GLY A 106 -12.53 10.28 -17.85
CA GLY A 106 -11.62 9.62 -18.82
C GLY A 106 -10.29 9.10 -18.25
N ALA A 107 -9.45 8.58 -19.14
CA ALA A 107 -8.10 8.12 -18.82
C ALA A 107 -7.16 9.31 -18.57
N ARG A 108 -6.29 9.17 -17.56
CA ARG A 108 -5.23 10.16 -17.28
C ARG A 108 -4.15 10.05 -18.35
N ARG A 109 -3.68 11.20 -18.84
CA ARG A 109 -2.62 11.36 -19.83
C ARG A 109 -1.40 12.00 -19.17
N THR A 110 -0.19 11.62 -19.60
CA THR A 110 1.09 12.05 -19.01
C THR A 110 2.09 12.54 -20.05
N ASP A 111 1.68 12.60 -21.31
CA ASP A 111 2.41 13.13 -22.45
C ASP A 111 2.25 14.66 -22.58
N LEU A 112 2.23 15.35 -21.42
CA LEU A 112 2.04 16.80 -21.36
C LEU A 112 3.22 17.51 -20.69
N ILE A 113 3.51 18.71 -21.18
CA ILE A 113 4.48 19.63 -20.62
C ILE A 113 3.77 20.95 -20.35
N LEU A 114 3.96 21.50 -19.15
CA LEU A 114 3.59 22.88 -18.83
C LEU A 114 4.83 23.75 -19.02
N ALA A 115 4.75 24.75 -19.90
CA ALA A 115 5.86 25.62 -20.28
C ALA A 115 5.52 27.10 -20.05
N TRP A 116 6.49 27.87 -19.56
CA TRP A 116 6.33 29.30 -19.27
C TRP A 116 7.63 30.10 -19.50
N ALA A 117 7.50 31.41 -19.63
CA ALA A 117 8.66 32.30 -19.78
C ALA A 117 9.49 32.34 -18.49
N GLU A 118 10.81 32.32 -18.59
CA GLU A 118 11.71 32.63 -17.46
C GLU A 118 11.56 34.08 -16.99
N ASP A 119 11.43 35.02 -17.94
CA ASP A 119 11.23 36.44 -17.69
C ASP A 119 9.77 36.81 -17.97
N GLU A 120 9.00 37.08 -16.92
CA GLU A 120 7.58 37.45 -17.02
C GLU A 120 7.34 38.75 -17.80
N THR A 121 8.36 39.58 -17.98
CA THR A 121 8.25 40.84 -18.73
C THR A 121 8.29 40.67 -20.25
N ARG A 122 8.78 39.52 -20.73
CA ARG A 122 8.84 39.19 -22.17
C ARG A 122 7.74 38.20 -22.53
N PRO A 123 6.96 38.44 -23.60
CA PRO A 123 5.96 37.49 -24.04
C PRO A 123 6.62 36.23 -24.57
N LEU A 124 6.11 35.06 -24.16
CA LEU A 124 6.48 33.77 -24.76
C LEU A 124 5.60 33.52 -25.98
N ASP A 125 6.22 33.38 -27.15
CA ASP A 125 5.51 33.17 -28.42
C ASP A 125 5.28 31.69 -28.71
N GLU A 126 4.16 31.34 -29.34
CA GLU A 126 3.83 29.95 -29.68
C GLU A 126 4.86 29.33 -30.63
N GLU A 127 5.46 30.14 -31.53
CA GLU A 127 6.50 29.69 -32.45
C GLU A 127 7.77 29.24 -31.71
N GLN A 128 8.12 29.90 -30.58
CA GLN A 128 9.25 29.51 -29.74
C GLN A 128 8.97 28.17 -29.04
N VAL A 129 7.75 27.99 -28.52
CA VAL A 129 7.32 26.73 -27.89
C VAL A 129 7.28 25.59 -28.91
N ARG A 130 6.74 25.86 -30.11
CA ARG A 130 6.67 24.89 -31.21
C ARG A 130 8.05 24.55 -31.78
N GLY A 131 8.97 25.51 -31.81
CA GLY A 131 10.36 25.28 -32.18
C GLY A 131 11.07 24.31 -31.24
N ARG A 132 10.74 24.33 -29.93
CA ARG A 132 11.30 23.38 -28.94
C ARG A 132 10.70 21.99 -29.05
N TRP A 133 9.40 21.90 -29.31
CA TRP A 133 8.68 20.63 -29.47
C TRP A 133 7.97 20.56 -30.83
N PRO A 134 8.73 20.42 -31.93
CA PRO A 134 8.14 20.38 -33.28
C PRO A 134 7.28 19.13 -33.49
N ALA A 135 7.52 18.07 -32.71
CA ALA A 135 6.73 16.85 -32.71
C ALA A 135 5.49 16.91 -31.78
N ALA A 136 5.23 18.04 -31.11
CA ALA A 136 4.05 18.17 -30.27
C ALA A 136 2.76 18.02 -31.10
N GLN A 137 1.84 17.18 -30.62
CA GLN A 137 0.54 16.97 -31.25
C GLN A 137 -0.35 18.21 -31.16
N SER A 138 -0.27 18.94 -30.04
CA SER A 138 -0.93 20.24 -29.92
C SER A 138 -0.21 21.12 -28.89
N ILE A 139 -0.35 22.44 -29.08
CA ILE A 139 0.13 23.46 -28.16
C ILE A 139 -1.07 24.35 -27.87
N ARG A 140 -1.45 24.47 -26.60
CA ARG A 140 -2.55 25.31 -26.14
C ARG A 140 -2.00 26.41 -25.28
N ARG A 141 -2.28 27.66 -25.64
CA ARG A 141 -2.02 28.80 -24.76
C ARG A 141 -3.00 28.75 -23.58
N LEU A 142 -2.46 28.89 -22.37
CA LEU A 142 -3.24 28.92 -21.12
C LEU A 142 -3.19 30.29 -20.44
N GLY A 143 -2.31 31.18 -20.90
CA GLY A 143 -2.09 32.50 -20.33
C GLY A 143 -1.09 33.29 -21.16
N ARG A 144 -0.77 34.53 -20.73
CA ARG A 144 0.14 35.42 -21.48
C ARG A 144 1.49 34.75 -21.75
N ASN A 145 2.04 34.08 -20.74
CA ASN A 145 3.34 33.40 -20.75
C ASN A 145 3.23 31.94 -20.30
N LEU A 146 2.09 31.28 -20.52
CA LEU A 146 1.85 29.91 -20.07
C LEU A 146 1.26 29.07 -21.20
N PHE A 147 1.87 27.94 -21.49
CA PHE A 147 1.47 27.01 -22.54
C PHE A 147 1.41 25.59 -22.02
N LEU A 148 0.45 24.84 -22.56
CA LEU A 148 0.35 23.39 -22.41
C LEU A 148 0.70 22.74 -23.73
N VAL A 149 1.74 21.90 -23.71
CA VAL A 149 2.21 21.15 -24.87
C VAL A 149 1.81 19.70 -24.69
N HIS A 150 1.14 19.11 -25.69
CA HIS A 150 0.61 17.74 -25.66
C HIS A 150 1.29 16.86 -26.71
N GLY A 151 1.41 15.57 -26.41
CA GLY A 151 1.97 14.57 -27.31
C GLY A 151 3.49 14.55 -27.31
N VAL A 152 4.11 14.98 -26.20
CA VAL A 152 5.56 14.96 -26.02
C VAL A 152 5.88 14.10 -24.81
N THR A 153 6.71 13.08 -25.02
CA THR A 153 7.30 12.33 -23.91
C THR A 153 8.37 13.19 -23.25
N PRO A 154 8.33 13.44 -21.93
CA PRO A 154 9.37 14.22 -21.26
C PRO A 154 10.75 13.55 -21.48
N GLU A 155 11.71 14.27 -22.05
CA GLU A 155 13.07 13.75 -22.25
C GLU A 155 13.75 13.55 -20.89
N PRO A 156 14.39 12.40 -20.61
CA PRO A 156 15.27 12.25 -19.46
C PRO A 156 16.53 13.11 -19.67
N GLU A 157 16.94 13.82 -18.61
CA GLU A 157 18.06 14.77 -18.58
C GLU A 157 19.30 14.32 -19.38
N THR A 158 19.48 14.85 -20.60
CA THR A 158 20.73 14.71 -21.35
C THR A 158 21.63 15.91 -21.06
N GLY A 159 22.48 15.74 -20.05
CA GLY A 159 23.47 16.74 -19.65
C GLY A 159 24.73 16.13 -19.03
N ARG A 160 25.20 15.00 -19.56
CA ARG A 160 26.59 14.52 -19.37
C ARG A 160 27.06 13.86 -20.65
N GLU A 161 28.11 14.42 -21.23
CA GLU A 161 28.82 13.91 -22.40
C GLU A 161 29.18 12.43 -22.27
N LYS A 162 28.99 11.69 -23.37
CA LYS A 162 29.44 10.31 -23.56
C LYS A 162 30.95 10.23 -23.45
N ALA A 163 31.45 9.62 -22.38
CA ALA A 163 32.77 8.97 -22.40
C ALA A 163 32.64 7.58 -23.08
N PRO A 164 33.67 7.13 -23.80
CA PRO A 164 33.57 5.96 -24.68
C PRO A 164 33.26 4.69 -23.90
N THR A 165 32.39 3.87 -24.49
CA THR A 165 31.92 2.58 -23.99
C THR A 165 33.07 1.62 -23.74
N ALA A 166 33.41 1.41 -22.47
CA ALA A 166 34.11 0.22 -21.99
C ALA A 166 33.08 -0.86 -21.62
N PRO A 167 33.41 -2.16 -21.75
CA PRO A 167 32.45 -3.25 -21.70
C PRO A 167 31.75 -3.31 -20.34
N VAL A 168 30.48 -3.69 -20.37
CA VAL A 168 29.59 -3.84 -19.21
C VAL A 168 30.20 -4.85 -18.23
N ALA A 169 31.03 -4.37 -17.32
CA ALA A 169 31.36 -5.06 -16.08
C ALA A 169 30.20 -4.76 -15.11
N ALA A 170 29.53 -5.83 -14.68
CA ALA A 170 28.48 -5.89 -13.66
C ALA A 170 28.25 -4.55 -12.94
N ALA A 171 27.30 -3.77 -13.46
CA ALA A 171 26.90 -2.52 -12.81
C ALA A 171 26.40 -2.87 -11.41
N MET A 172 27.21 -2.58 -10.38
CA MET A 172 26.73 -2.62 -9.01
C MET A 172 25.53 -1.70 -8.93
N LEU A 173 24.39 -2.31 -8.61
CA LEU A 173 23.17 -1.63 -8.21
C LEU A 173 23.52 -0.55 -7.16
N PRO A 174 22.80 0.59 -7.14
CA PRO A 174 23.02 1.63 -6.13
C PRO A 174 22.96 0.99 -4.74
N PRO A 175 23.82 1.43 -3.78
CA PRO A 175 23.93 0.79 -2.48
C PRO A 175 22.57 0.74 -1.81
N VAL A 176 22.21 -0.43 -1.28
CA VAL A 176 21.02 -0.58 -0.42
C VAL A 176 21.35 0.16 0.88
N ILE A 177 20.90 1.41 1.00
CA ILE A 177 20.92 2.10 2.30
C ILE A 177 20.05 1.24 3.24
N PRO A 178 20.57 0.79 4.41
CA PRO A 178 19.78 0.02 5.35
C PRO A 178 18.50 0.78 5.71
N SER A 179 17.35 0.13 5.61
CA SER A 179 16.04 0.76 5.86
C SER A 179 15.96 1.43 7.23
N LEU A 180 16.70 0.90 8.22
CA LEU A 180 16.80 1.48 9.56
C LEU A 180 17.46 2.86 9.54
N GLN A 181 18.55 3.01 8.79
CA GLN A 181 19.27 4.28 8.68
C GLN A 181 18.42 5.31 7.93
N LEU A 182 17.69 4.88 6.89
CA LEU A 182 16.81 5.75 6.13
C LEU A 182 15.61 6.23 6.98
N ALA A 183 14.98 5.33 7.74
CA ALA A 183 13.91 5.67 8.67
C ALA A 183 14.38 6.64 9.77
N ALA A 184 15.55 6.37 10.37
CA ALA A 184 16.12 7.22 11.41
C ALA A 184 16.48 8.62 10.89
N HIS A 185 17.00 8.72 9.66
CA HIS A 185 17.31 10.01 9.04
C HIS A 185 16.04 10.81 8.75
N ALA A 186 15.01 10.17 8.19
CA ALA A 186 13.71 10.82 7.92
C ALA A 186 13.07 11.36 9.21
N LEU A 187 13.18 10.62 10.32
CA LEU A 187 12.69 11.08 11.62
C LEU A 187 13.48 12.30 12.13
N ALA A 188 14.81 12.26 12.03
CA ALA A 188 15.66 13.37 12.45
C ALA A 188 15.38 14.65 11.63
N GLU A 189 15.20 14.51 10.32
CA GLU A 189 14.86 15.63 9.43
C GLU A 189 13.49 16.23 9.77
N ALA A 190 12.45 15.39 9.92
CA ALA A 190 11.12 15.85 10.27
C ALA A 190 11.11 16.64 11.58
N ARG A 191 11.81 16.14 12.61
CA ARG A 191 12.01 16.83 13.89
C ARG A 191 12.76 18.15 13.74
N GLN A 192 13.82 18.18 12.93
CA GLN A 192 14.63 19.38 12.72
C GLN A 192 13.84 20.51 12.05
N VAL A 193 12.98 20.17 11.08
CA VAL A 193 12.16 21.13 10.34
C VAL A 193 10.86 21.45 11.09
N GLY A 194 10.50 20.65 12.11
CA GLY A 194 9.26 20.81 12.89
C GLY A 194 8.01 20.32 12.15
N ASP A 195 8.18 19.42 11.18
CA ASP A 195 7.06 18.81 10.45
C ASP A 195 6.48 17.64 11.24
N ARG A 196 5.53 17.97 12.11
CA ARG A 196 4.89 17.00 13.01
C ARG A 196 4.16 15.88 12.26
N ALA A 197 3.62 16.15 11.07
CA ALA A 197 2.89 15.13 10.30
C ALA A 197 3.86 14.11 9.68
N HIS A 198 5.00 14.57 9.15
CA HIS A 198 6.05 13.67 8.67
C HIS A 198 6.77 12.96 9.82
N GLU A 199 6.89 13.60 10.99
CA GLU A 199 7.46 12.97 12.18
C GLU A 199 6.67 11.72 12.59
N VAL A 200 5.33 11.81 12.66
CA VAL A 200 4.47 10.64 12.95
C VAL A 200 4.70 9.52 11.94
N THR A 201 4.74 9.84 10.65
CA THR A 201 5.00 8.84 9.60
C THR A 201 6.38 8.19 9.77
N ALA A 202 7.42 8.99 10.06
CA ALA A 202 8.78 8.51 10.23
C ALA A 202 8.95 7.65 11.51
N LEU A 203 8.24 7.98 12.59
CA LEU A 203 8.17 7.15 13.80
C LEU A 203 7.60 5.77 13.50
N VAL A 204 6.46 5.70 12.78
CA VAL A 204 5.85 4.43 12.37
C VAL A 204 6.78 3.65 11.45
N ASP A 205 7.41 4.31 10.47
CA ASP A 205 8.32 3.66 9.52
C ASP A 205 9.58 3.10 10.19
N LEU A 206 10.11 3.81 11.20
CA LEU A 206 11.20 3.32 12.03
C LEU A 206 10.76 2.13 12.89
N ALA A 207 9.58 2.21 13.51
CA ALA A 207 9.03 1.12 14.30
C ALA A 207 8.81 -0.15 13.47
N VAL A 208 8.23 -0.03 12.27
CA VAL A 208 8.07 -1.16 11.33
C VAL A 208 9.42 -1.77 10.96
N THR A 209 10.46 -0.95 10.84
CA THR A 209 11.82 -1.46 10.61
C THR A 209 12.37 -2.26 11.80
N TYR A 210 12.05 -1.86 13.03
CA TYR A 210 12.34 -2.64 14.23
C TYR A 210 11.49 -3.92 14.33
N LEU A 211 10.22 -3.88 13.94
CA LEU A 211 9.36 -5.07 13.86
C LEU A 211 9.92 -6.09 12.85
N HIS A 212 10.41 -5.62 11.71
CA HIS A 212 11.16 -6.43 10.74
C HIS A 212 12.54 -6.91 11.25
N LYS A 213 12.93 -6.60 12.48
CA LYS A 213 14.12 -7.14 13.16
C LYS A 213 13.76 -7.99 14.37
N PHE A 214 12.45 -8.21 14.62
CA PHE A 214 11.90 -8.78 15.85
C PHE A 214 12.17 -7.99 17.12
N GLU A 215 12.51 -6.72 16.98
CA GLU A 215 12.75 -5.82 18.10
C GLU A 215 11.44 -5.12 18.46
N ALA A 216 10.54 -5.86 19.11
CA ALA A 216 9.18 -5.39 19.39
C ALA A 216 9.11 -4.29 20.48
N GLN A 217 10.04 -4.30 21.45
CA GLN A 217 10.04 -3.29 22.51
C GLN A 217 10.37 -1.88 21.99
N PRO A 218 11.47 -1.67 21.23
CA PRO A 218 11.74 -0.37 20.62
C PRO A 218 10.63 0.07 19.66
N ALA A 219 10.06 -0.86 18.90
CA ALA A 219 8.94 -0.56 18.01
C ALA A 219 7.71 -0.07 18.77
N ALA A 220 7.33 -0.75 19.86
CA ALA A 220 6.19 -0.37 20.69
C ALA A 220 6.34 1.05 21.24
N SER A 221 7.52 1.42 21.77
CA SER A 221 7.77 2.77 22.29
C SER A 221 7.65 3.85 21.21
N LEU A 222 8.18 3.61 20.00
CA LEU A 222 8.06 4.56 18.88
C LEU A 222 6.62 4.70 18.41
N LEU A 223 5.83 3.62 18.47
CA LEU A 223 4.42 3.63 18.06
C LEU A 223 3.52 4.31 19.09
N GLU A 224 3.82 4.19 20.37
CA GLU A 224 3.18 4.97 21.44
C GLU A 224 3.39 6.47 21.23
N GLU A 225 4.63 6.87 20.91
CA GLU A 225 4.95 8.26 20.55
C GLU A 225 4.17 8.72 19.31
N ALA A 226 4.20 7.92 18.23
CA ALA A 226 3.47 8.22 17.00
C ALA A 226 1.95 8.36 17.23
N LEU A 227 1.36 7.50 18.06
CA LEU A 227 -0.05 7.54 18.42
C LEU A 227 -0.41 8.80 19.20
N ALA A 228 0.40 9.17 20.19
CA ALA A 228 0.20 10.38 20.98
C ALA A 228 0.23 11.62 20.08
N GLU A 229 1.20 11.70 19.17
CA GLU A 229 1.35 12.81 18.24
C GLU A 229 0.23 12.85 17.19
N ALA A 230 -0.14 11.71 16.60
CA ALA A 230 -1.26 11.63 15.64
C ALA A 230 -2.58 12.12 16.26
N ARG A 231 -2.84 11.75 17.53
CA ARG A 231 -4.03 12.21 18.27
C ARG A 231 -4.00 13.71 18.55
N GLN A 232 -2.85 14.26 18.93
CA GLN A 232 -2.70 15.71 19.12
C GLN A 232 -2.94 16.49 17.83
N LEU A 233 -2.55 15.93 16.68
CA LEU A 233 -2.79 16.53 15.37
C LEU A 233 -4.23 16.35 14.87
N GLY A 234 -5.01 15.46 15.49
CA GLY A 234 -6.32 15.05 14.98
C GLY A 234 -6.23 14.27 13.65
N ASP A 235 -5.05 13.72 13.31
CA ASP A 235 -4.83 12.97 12.08
C ASP A 235 -5.27 11.53 12.24
N ARG A 236 -6.55 11.30 11.93
CA ARG A 236 -7.16 9.98 12.09
C ARG A 236 -6.50 8.91 11.20
N ALA A 237 -6.01 9.27 10.02
CA ALA A 237 -5.41 8.29 9.11
C ALA A 237 -4.07 7.78 9.65
N ARG A 238 -3.23 8.68 10.18
CA ARG A 238 -1.98 8.30 10.84
C ARG A 238 -2.21 7.59 12.17
N GLU A 239 -3.25 7.96 12.91
CA GLU A 239 -3.63 7.25 14.13
C GLU A 239 -4.00 5.79 13.84
N LEU A 240 -4.79 5.53 12.80
CA LEU A 240 -5.15 4.15 12.40
C LEU A 240 -3.92 3.34 11.99
N ASP A 241 -3.04 3.90 11.15
CA ASP A 241 -1.80 3.25 10.72
C ASP A 241 -0.88 2.95 11.91
N ALA A 242 -0.67 3.91 12.82
CA ALA A 242 0.11 3.69 14.03
C ALA A 242 -0.53 2.64 14.95
N THR A 243 -1.87 2.61 15.07
CA THR A 243 -2.59 1.65 15.93
C THR A 243 -2.44 0.22 15.40
N LEU A 244 -2.57 0.01 14.08
CA LEU A 244 -2.37 -1.30 13.45
C LEU A 244 -0.96 -1.85 13.71
N ASN A 245 0.06 -1.02 13.52
CA ASN A 245 1.44 -1.43 13.77
C ASN A 245 1.72 -1.61 15.28
N TYR A 246 1.08 -0.83 16.15
CA TYR A 246 1.19 -0.99 17.61
C TYR A 246 0.58 -2.32 18.06
N ALA A 247 -0.59 -2.68 17.54
CA ALA A 247 -1.22 -3.97 17.79
C ALA A 247 -0.28 -5.14 17.42
N GLN A 248 0.40 -5.05 16.27
CA GLN A 248 1.44 -6.03 15.91
C GLN A 248 2.59 -6.06 16.93
N ALA A 249 3.11 -4.90 17.33
CA ALA A 249 4.19 -4.81 18.30
C ALA A 249 3.79 -5.44 19.64
N VAL A 250 2.62 -5.12 20.18
CA VAL A 250 2.17 -5.65 21.47
C VAL A 250 1.85 -7.15 21.41
N LEU A 251 1.39 -7.67 20.25
CA LEU A 251 1.25 -9.11 20.03
C LEU A 251 2.59 -9.85 20.11
N MET A 252 3.64 -9.29 19.49
CA MET A 252 4.99 -9.86 19.58
C MET A 252 5.55 -9.87 21.00
N LEU A 253 5.01 -9.02 21.87
CA LEU A 253 5.33 -8.95 23.31
C LEU A 253 4.45 -9.85 24.17
N GLY A 254 3.56 -10.64 23.57
CA GLY A 254 2.64 -11.53 24.27
C GLY A 254 1.45 -10.83 24.91
N ARG A 255 1.21 -9.55 24.60
CA ARG A 255 0.10 -8.75 25.14
C ARG A 255 -1.12 -8.83 24.22
N SER A 256 -1.64 -10.05 24.04
CA SER A 256 -2.69 -10.32 23.05
C SER A 256 -4.03 -9.64 23.36
N GLN A 257 -4.40 -9.53 24.64
CA GLN A 257 -5.64 -8.86 25.04
C GLN A 257 -5.60 -7.36 24.70
N GLU A 258 -4.46 -6.71 24.94
CA GLU A 258 -4.23 -5.31 24.59
C GLU A 258 -4.33 -5.08 23.07
N ALA A 259 -3.81 -6.01 22.26
CA ALA A 259 -3.96 -5.94 20.81
C ALA A 259 -5.43 -5.96 20.37
N ILE A 260 -6.27 -6.81 20.98
CA ILE A 260 -7.71 -6.88 20.68
C ILE A 260 -8.40 -5.54 21.01
N GLU A 261 -8.07 -4.95 22.16
CA GLU A 261 -8.60 -3.66 22.60
C GLU A 261 -8.21 -2.52 21.64
N LEU A 262 -6.97 -2.53 21.15
CA LEU A 262 -6.49 -1.56 20.15
C LEU A 262 -7.20 -1.72 18.80
N LEU A 263 -7.45 -2.96 18.35
CA LEU A 263 -7.95 -3.26 17.02
C LEU A 263 -9.46 -3.08 16.87
N GLY A 264 -10.24 -3.22 17.94
CA GLY A 264 -11.70 -3.05 17.90
C GLY A 264 -12.14 -1.70 17.30
N PRO A 265 -11.66 -0.56 17.83
CA PRO A 265 -11.96 0.77 17.27
C PRO A 265 -11.45 0.98 15.84
N VAL A 266 -10.29 0.39 15.50
CA VAL A 266 -9.73 0.44 14.14
C VAL A 266 -10.67 -0.26 13.16
N LEU A 267 -11.13 -1.46 13.49
CA LEU A 267 -12.04 -2.24 12.67
C LEU A 267 -13.39 -1.52 12.47
N ALA A 268 -13.94 -0.94 13.54
CA ALA A 268 -15.17 -0.16 13.47
C ALA A 268 -15.01 1.04 12.53
N THR A 269 -13.93 1.82 12.72
CA THR A 269 -13.64 3.00 11.89
C THR A 269 -13.47 2.60 10.42
N ALA A 270 -12.70 1.55 10.14
CA ALA A 270 -12.46 1.08 8.76
C ALA A 270 -13.75 0.66 8.05
N ARG A 271 -14.69 0.03 8.78
CA ARG A 271 -16.00 -0.32 8.24
C ARG A 271 -16.88 0.89 7.97
N GLU A 272 -16.86 1.88 8.87
CA GLU A 272 -17.61 3.13 8.73
C GLU A 272 -17.12 3.96 7.54
N THR A 273 -15.82 3.97 7.28
CA THR A 273 -15.20 4.73 6.19
C THR A 273 -15.05 3.96 4.88
N ASP A 274 -15.50 2.70 4.84
CA ASP A 274 -15.32 1.78 3.69
C ASP A 274 -13.84 1.54 3.32
N ASP A 275 -12.92 1.67 4.28
CA ASP A 275 -11.50 1.35 4.09
C ASP A 275 -11.27 -0.16 4.20
N ARG A 276 -11.45 -0.84 3.07
CA ARG A 276 -11.32 -2.30 2.96
C ARG A 276 -9.90 -2.82 3.19
N TYR A 277 -8.87 -2.00 3.00
CA TYR A 277 -7.49 -2.43 3.26
C TYR A 277 -7.22 -2.43 4.76
N THR A 278 -7.56 -1.34 5.45
CA THR A 278 -7.45 -1.25 6.92
C THR A 278 -8.34 -2.29 7.59
N GLU A 279 -9.57 -2.52 7.10
CA GLU A 279 -10.47 -3.56 7.60
C GLU A 279 -9.82 -4.95 7.52
N LYS A 280 -9.25 -5.30 6.36
CA LYS A 280 -8.59 -6.59 6.15
C LYS A 280 -7.43 -6.80 7.13
N ILE A 281 -6.56 -5.80 7.27
CA ILE A 281 -5.36 -5.89 8.13
C ILE A 281 -5.77 -5.96 9.61
N ALA A 282 -6.79 -5.21 10.03
CA ALA A 282 -7.30 -5.28 11.40
C ALA A 282 -7.86 -6.67 11.72
N LEU A 283 -8.60 -7.28 10.79
CA LEU A 283 -9.13 -8.64 10.94
C LEU A 283 -8.01 -9.68 11.02
N GLU A 284 -6.98 -9.57 10.19
CA GLU A 284 -5.79 -10.45 10.27
C GLU A 284 -5.15 -10.38 11.66
N TRP A 285 -4.88 -9.18 12.18
CA TRP A 285 -4.27 -9.02 13.50
C TRP A 285 -5.16 -9.47 14.65
N LEU A 286 -6.48 -9.31 14.54
CA LEU A 286 -7.43 -9.89 15.48
C LEU A 286 -7.35 -11.42 15.44
N GLY A 287 -7.30 -12.02 14.25
CA GLY A 287 -7.09 -13.46 14.09
C GLY A 287 -5.83 -13.95 14.80
N HIS A 288 -4.71 -13.24 14.62
CA HIS A 288 -3.46 -13.53 15.33
C HIS A 288 -3.59 -13.38 16.85
N ALA A 289 -4.28 -12.35 17.33
CA ALA A 289 -4.49 -12.14 18.76
C ALA A 289 -5.31 -13.26 19.40
N HIS A 290 -6.40 -13.67 18.76
CA HIS A 290 -7.21 -14.81 19.20
C HIS A 290 -6.42 -16.13 19.17
N GLN A 291 -5.62 -16.36 18.12
CA GLN A 291 -4.76 -17.54 18.04
C GLN A 291 -3.72 -17.56 19.18
N ALA A 292 -3.13 -16.41 19.53
CA ALA A 292 -2.19 -16.30 20.64
C ALA A 292 -2.85 -16.54 22.02
N LEU A 293 -4.17 -16.37 22.12
CA LEU A 293 -4.98 -16.71 23.30
C LEU A 293 -5.53 -18.15 23.28
N ALA A 294 -5.11 -18.98 22.30
CA ALA A 294 -5.66 -20.31 22.04
C ALA A 294 -7.17 -20.35 21.71
N ASP A 295 -7.75 -19.21 21.31
CA ASP A 295 -9.09 -19.13 20.74
C ASP A 295 -9.04 -19.33 19.23
N HIS A 296 -8.81 -20.57 18.81
CA HIS A 296 -8.64 -20.92 17.40
C HIS A 296 -9.94 -20.76 16.58
N ALA A 297 -11.11 -20.92 17.21
CA ALA A 297 -12.40 -20.69 16.56
C ALA A 297 -12.63 -19.20 16.29
N GLY A 298 -12.33 -18.34 17.27
CA GLY A 298 -12.34 -16.88 17.09
C GLY A 298 -11.31 -16.43 16.06
N ALA A 299 -10.12 -17.04 16.04
CA ALA A 299 -9.11 -16.74 15.02
C ALA A 299 -9.61 -17.02 13.60
N LEU A 300 -10.19 -18.21 13.37
CA LEU A 300 -10.78 -18.59 12.07
C LEU A 300 -11.86 -17.59 11.62
N ALA A 301 -12.76 -17.17 12.52
CA ALA A 301 -13.82 -16.22 12.18
C ALA A 301 -13.27 -14.88 11.66
N HIS A 302 -12.12 -14.43 12.16
CA HIS A 302 -11.45 -13.23 11.68
C HIS A 302 -10.66 -13.47 10.39
N PHE A 303 -9.91 -14.58 10.31
CA PHE A 303 -9.17 -14.95 9.09
C PHE A 303 -10.09 -15.14 7.89
N ASP A 304 -11.26 -15.76 8.05
CA ASP A 304 -12.24 -15.94 6.96
C ASP A 304 -12.78 -14.59 6.44
N GLN A 305 -13.03 -13.63 7.33
CA GLN A 305 -13.44 -12.28 6.94
C GLN A 305 -12.32 -11.54 6.21
N ALA A 306 -11.08 -11.62 6.70
CA ALA A 306 -9.91 -11.06 6.04
C ALA A 306 -9.67 -11.70 4.67
N LEU A 307 -9.84 -13.03 4.56
CA LEU A 307 -9.67 -13.80 3.33
C LEU A 307 -10.68 -13.37 2.26
N ALA A 308 -11.95 -13.20 2.65
CA ALA A 308 -12.98 -12.67 1.76
C ALA A 308 -12.64 -11.25 1.25
N LEU A 309 -12.03 -10.40 2.08
CA LEU A 309 -11.53 -9.09 1.66
C LEU A 309 -10.30 -9.20 0.75
N ALA A 310 -9.32 -10.05 1.06
CA ALA A 310 -8.15 -10.27 0.23
C ALA A 310 -8.53 -10.67 -1.20
N ARG A 311 -9.46 -11.62 -1.34
CA ARG A 311 -10.04 -12.06 -2.62
C ARG A 311 -10.74 -10.91 -3.36
N ARG A 312 -11.56 -10.12 -2.67
CA ARG A 312 -12.26 -8.96 -3.26
C ARG A 312 -11.30 -7.85 -3.72
N LEU A 313 -10.22 -7.66 -2.99
CA LEU A 313 -9.19 -6.66 -3.29
C LEU A 313 -8.19 -7.13 -4.37
N GLY A 314 -8.22 -8.42 -4.74
CA GLY A 314 -7.26 -8.99 -5.68
C GLY A 314 -5.85 -9.01 -5.12
N ASP A 315 -5.69 -9.36 -3.84
CA ASP A 315 -4.41 -9.49 -3.15
C ASP A 315 -4.07 -10.99 -2.92
N PRO A 316 -3.59 -11.70 -3.95
CA PRO A 316 -3.42 -13.15 -3.91
C PRO A 316 -2.28 -13.61 -3.00
N HIS A 317 -1.29 -12.75 -2.73
CA HIS A 317 -0.22 -13.03 -1.77
C HIS A 317 -0.78 -13.08 -0.35
N HIS A 318 -1.57 -12.06 0.02
CA HIS A 318 -2.20 -12.04 1.32
C HIS A 318 -3.31 -13.11 1.43
N GLU A 319 -4.02 -13.43 0.34
CA GLU A 319 -4.92 -14.58 0.29
C GLU A 319 -4.21 -15.88 0.68
N ALA A 320 -3.05 -16.18 0.09
CA ALA A 320 -2.28 -17.38 0.43
C ALA A 320 -1.83 -17.40 1.90
N THR A 321 -1.39 -16.26 2.43
CA THR A 321 -1.02 -16.11 3.85
C THR A 321 -2.20 -16.39 4.79
N LEU A 322 -3.39 -15.86 4.48
CA LEU A 322 -4.59 -16.07 5.31
C LEU A 322 -5.10 -17.51 5.23
N LEU A 323 -5.05 -18.15 4.05
CA LEU A 323 -5.33 -19.59 3.90
C LEU A 323 -4.37 -20.41 4.76
N TRP A 324 -3.09 -20.06 4.78
CA TRP A 324 -2.10 -20.72 5.62
C TRP A 324 -2.44 -20.58 7.11
N TYR A 325 -2.72 -19.37 7.60
CA TYR A 325 -3.11 -19.14 8.99
C TYR A 325 -4.44 -19.82 9.37
N ALA A 326 -5.40 -19.88 8.47
CA ALA A 326 -6.61 -20.68 8.66
C ALA A 326 -6.29 -22.17 8.79
N GLY A 327 -5.40 -22.70 7.93
CA GLY A 327 -4.92 -24.08 8.02
C GLY A 327 -4.27 -24.39 9.37
N ILE A 328 -3.51 -23.44 9.91
CA ILE A 328 -2.92 -23.52 11.25
C ILE A 328 -4.02 -23.61 12.31
N ALA A 329 -4.98 -22.69 12.30
CA ALA A 329 -6.06 -22.69 13.27
C ALA A 329 -6.94 -23.96 13.20
N TYR A 330 -7.15 -24.52 12.00
CA TYR A 330 -7.82 -25.82 11.85
C TYR A 330 -6.99 -26.97 12.45
N ALA A 331 -5.67 -26.98 12.28
CA ALA A 331 -4.80 -28.01 12.85
C ALA A 331 -4.86 -27.99 14.40
N GLU A 332 -4.81 -26.81 15.01
CA GLU A 332 -4.92 -26.64 16.46
C GLU A 332 -6.30 -27.05 17.02
N LEU A 333 -7.35 -26.99 16.19
CA LEU A 333 -8.68 -27.52 16.52
C LEU A 333 -8.82 -29.04 16.30
N GLY A 334 -7.76 -29.72 15.86
CA GLY A 334 -7.79 -31.15 15.50
C GLY A 334 -8.56 -31.44 14.19
N ARG A 335 -8.85 -30.40 13.40
CA ARG A 335 -9.57 -30.49 12.12
C ARG A 335 -8.58 -30.71 10.98
N THR A 336 -7.96 -31.90 10.99
CA THR A 336 -6.84 -32.26 10.13
C THR A 336 -7.15 -32.15 8.63
N TYR A 337 -8.35 -32.54 8.22
CA TYR A 337 -8.74 -32.47 6.81
C TYR A 337 -8.78 -31.03 6.31
N GLU A 338 -9.45 -30.15 7.04
CA GLU A 338 -9.54 -28.72 6.71
C GLU A 338 -8.18 -28.04 6.75
N ALA A 339 -7.34 -28.38 7.73
CA ALA A 339 -5.96 -27.87 7.82
C ALA A 339 -5.16 -28.18 6.55
N ILE A 340 -5.24 -29.42 6.07
CA ILE A 340 -4.55 -29.84 4.84
C ILE A 340 -5.12 -29.13 3.63
N VAL A 341 -6.44 -29.05 3.49
CA VAL A 341 -7.10 -28.40 2.34
C VAL A 341 -6.69 -26.93 2.24
N GLN A 342 -6.73 -26.19 3.34
CA GLN A 342 -6.32 -24.78 3.36
C GLN A 342 -4.83 -24.61 3.04
N GLY A 343 -3.98 -25.48 3.61
CA GLY A 343 -2.53 -25.48 3.32
C GLY A 343 -2.22 -25.78 1.85
N GLU A 344 -2.92 -26.75 1.23
CA GLU A 344 -2.78 -27.05 -0.19
C GLU A 344 -3.21 -25.88 -1.07
N GLU A 345 -4.33 -25.24 -0.76
CA GLU A 345 -4.82 -24.08 -1.50
C GLU A 345 -3.81 -22.92 -1.44
N ALA A 346 -3.23 -22.66 -0.26
CA ALA A 346 -2.18 -21.67 -0.07
C ALA A 346 -0.93 -21.99 -0.92
N VAL A 347 -0.44 -23.22 -0.88
CA VAL A 347 0.73 -23.68 -1.65
C VAL A 347 0.47 -23.58 -3.15
N GLN A 348 -0.70 -24.02 -3.63
CA GLN A 348 -1.09 -23.93 -5.04
C GLN A 348 -1.16 -22.48 -5.51
N LEU A 349 -1.71 -21.58 -4.70
CA LEU A 349 -1.77 -20.16 -5.02
C LEU A 349 -0.36 -19.56 -5.11
N LEU A 350 0.52 -19.83 -4.14
CA LEU A 350 1.91 -19.38 -4.17
C LEU A 350 2.68 -19.93 -5.38
N HIS A 351 2.44 -21.18 -5.79
CA HIS A 351 3.02 -21.73 -7.02
C HIS A 351 2.56 -20.97 -8.27
N ARG A 352 1.26 -20.64 -8.37
CA ARG A 352 0.74 -19.81 -9.48
C ARG A 352 1.36 -18.41 -9.51
N LEU A 353 1.66 -17.86 -8.34
CA LEU A 353 2.35 -16.58 -8.18
C LEU A 353 3.87 -16.68 -8.40
N GLN A 354 4.40 -17.88 -8.65
CA GLN A 354 5.84 -18.17 -8.70
C GLN A 354 6.58 -17.68 -7.44
N SER A 355 5.86 -17.65 -6.31
CA SER A 355 6.35 -17.17 -5.04
C SER A 355 7.27 -18.23 -4.44
N PRO A 356 8.51 -17.89 -4.07
CA PRO A 356 9.44 -18.88 -3.56
C PRO A 356 9.03 -19.41 -2.16
N GLN A 357 8.14 -18.71 -1.46
CA GLN A 357 7.47 -19.17 -0.23
C GLN A 357 6.68 -20.48 -0.44
N ALA A 358 6.26 -20.79 -1.69
CA ALA A 358 5.56 -22.04 -2.00
C ALA A 358 6.33 -23.27 -1.53
N ILE A 359 7.66 -23.26 -1.66
CA ILE A 359 8.53 -24.37 -1.25
C ILE A 359 8.45 -24.57 0.27
N GLN A 360 8.55 -23.49 1.04
CA GLN A 360 8.51 -23.55 2.50
C GLN A 360 7.14 -24.04 2.99
N TYR A 361 6.06 -23.50 2.42
CA TYR A 361 4.71 -23.92 2.79
C TYR A 361 4.46 -25.39 2.42
N ALA A 362 4.94 -25.83 1.26
CA ALA A 362 4.84 -27.23 0.84
C ALA A 362 5.62 -28.17 1.78
N GLN A 363 6.82 -27.78 2.20
CA GLN A 363 7.63 -28.53 3.18
C GLN A 363 6.90 -28.65 4.52
N HIS A 364 6.46 -27.53 5.09
CA HIS A 364 5.72 -27.54 6.35
C HIS A 364 4.43 -28.37 6.29
N LEU A 365 3.71 -28.32 5.17
CA LEU A 365 2.53 -29.15 4.96
C LEU A 365 2.87 -30.65 4.86
N ALA A 366 4.00 -31.00 4.22
CA ALA A 366 4.47 -32.38 4.14
C ALA A 366 4.92 -32.92 5.52
N ASP A 367 5.58 -32.08 6.31
CA ASP A 367 5.97 -32.41 7.69
C ASP A 367 4.72 -32.65 8.55
N TYR A 368 3.71 -31.78 8.44
CA TYR A 368 2.43 -31.95 9.13
C TYR A 368 1.76 -33.27 8.75
N ARG A 369 1.69 -33.61 7.45
CA ARG A 369 1.15 -34.89 6.97
C ARG A 369 1.90 -36.11 7.49
N SER A 370 3.22 -36.01 7.61
CA SER A 370 4.06 -37.08 8.13
C SER A 370 3.87 -37.27 9.64
N SER A 371 3.60 -36.17 10.36
CA SER A 371 3.33 -36.20 11.80
C SER A 371 1.98 -36.84 12.15
N ILE A 372 0.95 -36.65 11.33
CA ILE A 372 -0.36 -37.31 11.50
C ILE A 372 -0.36 -38.77 11.04
N GLY A 373 0.54 -39.12 10.09
CA GLY A 373 0.66 -40.45 9.50
C GLY A 373 1.59 -41.40 10.25
N SER A 374 2.38 -40.88 11.20
CA SER A 374 3.23 -41.69 12.07
C SER A 374 2.37 -42.21 13.23
N PRO A 375 2.12 -43.53 13.38
CA PRO A 375 1.53 -44.03 14.60
C PRO A 375 2.52 -43.77 15.72
N ALA A 376 2.21 -42.82 16.59
CA ALA A 376 2.91 -42.73 17.86
C ALA A 376 2.80 -44.10 18.55
N LEU A 377 3.95 -44.62 18.97
CA LEU A 377 4.07 -45.82 19.77
C LEU A 377 3.01 -45.84 20.90
N THR A 378 2.30 -46.96 20.95
CA THR A 378 1.28 -47.42 21.91
C THR A 378 1.49 -47.06 23.39
N ALA A 379 0.39 -46.66 24.06
CA ALA A 379 -0.08 -47.09 25.41
C ALA A 379 -0.99 -45.97 25.98
N HIS A 380 -2.28 -46.14 26.25
CA HIS A 380 -2.87 -47.21 27.04
C HIS A 380 -4.15 -47.78 26.47
N ASP A 381 -4.20 -49.11 26.60
CA ASP A 381 -5.28 -50.06 26.45
C ASP A 381 -6.71 -49.51 26.57
N GLY A 382 -7.52 -49.94 25.60
CA GLY A 382 -8.93 -50.16 25.83
C GLY A 382 -9.11 -51.25 26.90
N GLY A 383 -9.65 -50.82 28.04
CA GLY A 383 -10.36 -51.67 28.99
C GLY A 383 -11.86 -51.42 28.86
N ILE A 384 -12.61 -52.50 28.73
CA ILE A 384 -14.04 -52.64 28.47
C ILE A 384 -14.88 -52.53 29.77
N PHE A 385 -16.13 -52.01 29.69
CA PHE A 385 -17.22 -51.92 30.72
C PHE A 385 -16.88 -51.03 31.97
N ASP A 386 -17.77 -50.28 32.62
CA ASP A 386 -19.18 -50.43 32.96
C ASP A 386 -19.76 -49.07 33.41
N ALA A 387 -21.09 -48.93 33.37
CA ALA A 387 -21.83 -47.77 33.86
C ALA A 387 -21.87 -47.70 35.39
N SER A 388 -21.65 -46.53 35.99
CA SER A 388 -22.37 -46.11 37.20
C SER A 388 -22.19 -44.62 37.53
N VAL A 389 -23.32 -44.00 37.81
CA VAL A 389 -23.52 -42.65 38.36
C VAL A 389 -22.93 -42.54 39.78
N ILE A 390 -22.43 -41.36 40.19
CA ILE A 390 -22.76 -40.68 41.47
C ILE A 390 -22.01 -39.33 41.66
N THR A 391 -22.84 -38.28 41.76
CA THR A 391 -22.75 -36.98 42.48
C THR A 391 -21.75 -35.85 42.17
N ILE A 392 -22.39 -34.68 42.11
CA ILE A 392 -21.94 -33.29 42.03
C ILE A 392 -21.21 -32.86 43.31
N ASN A 393 -20.12 -32.08 43.17
CA ASN A 393 -19.91 -30.88 44.00
C ASN A 393 -19.09 -29.84 43.21
N PRO A 394 -19.36 -28.52 43.35
CA PRO A 394 -18.90 -27.49 42.44
C PRO A 394 -17.51 -26.95 42.82
N GLN A 395 -16.77 -26.56 41.77
CA GLN A 395 -15.56 -25.71 41.69
C GLN A 395 -14.94 -25.15 42.99
N PRO A 396 -13.59 -25.07 43.09
CA PRO A 396 -12.83 -24.23 42.16
C PRO A 396 -11.40 -24.67 41.79
N GLN A 397 -10.86 -24.02 40.74
CA GLN A 397 -9.45 -24.00 40.31
C GLN A 397 -8.99 -25.15 39.39
N LEU A 398 -9.47 -25.14 38.14
CA LEU A 398 -8.70 -25.71 37.04
C LEU A 398 -7.54 -24.75 36.73
N ARG A 399 -6.39 -24.98 37.39
CA ARG A 399 -5.11 -24.67 36.76
C ARG A 399 -5.11 -25.34 35.38
N PRO A 400 -4.75 -24.66 34.28
CA PRO A 400 -4.53 -25.36 33.03
C PRO A 400 -3.40 -26.36 33.29
N GLN A 401 -3.76 -27.65 33.33
CA GLN A 401 -2.78 -28.71 33.21
C GLN A 401 -2.13 -28.50 31.85
N VAL A 402 -0.92 -27.96 31.89
CA VAL A 402 0.00 -27.96 30.75
C VAL A 402 0.30 -29.44 30.50
N SER A 403 -0.55 -30.09 29.70
CA SER A 403 -0.21 -31.36 29.10
C SER A 403 0.96 -31.06 28.18
N ASN A 404 2.15 -31.47 28.61
CA ASN A 404 3.32 -31.60 27.75
C ASN A 404 3.01 -32.65 26.69
N THR A 405 2.24 -32.28 25.68
CA THR A 405 2.22 -32.99 24.40
C THR A 405 3.45 -32.52 23.65
N THR A 406 4.52 -33.31 23.76
CA THR A 406 5.65 -33.31 22.85
C THR A 406 5.18 -33.71 21.46
N GLY A 407 4.58 -32.74 20.77
CA GLY A 407 4.39 -32.65 19.33
C GLY A 407 4.76 -31.22 18.96
N PRO A 408 5.35 -30.94 17.80
CA PRO A 408 5.96 -29.64 17.60
C PRO A 408 4.84 -28.59 17.56
N GLY A 409 5.10 -27.42 18.15
CA GLY A 409 4.48 -26.16 17.72
C GLY A 409 4.94 -25.83 16.29
N LEU A 410 4.60 -26.71 15.33
CA LEU A 410 5.14 -26.86 13.98
C LEU A 410 4.69 -25.74 13.02
N LEU A 411 3.81 -24.87 13.50
CA LEU A 411 3.30 -23.73 12.73
C LEU A 411 3.72 -22.37 13.33
N ARG A 412 4.57 -22.38 14.36
CA ARG A 412 5.11 -21.17 14.99
C ARG A 412 6.51 -20.78 14.47
N MET A 413 6.69 -20.80 13.15
CA MET A 413 7.88 -20.26 12.47
C MET A 413 7.51 -19.29 11.34
N ALA A 414 6.64 -18.32 11.62
CA ALA A 414 6.31 -17.30 10.64
C ALA A 414 6.18 -15.91 11.26
N LEU A 415 7.26 -15.40 11.82
CA LEU A 415 7.52 -13.95 11.84
C LEU A 415 8.95 -13.87 11.27
N THR A 416 9.26 -13.22 10.13
CA THR A 416 9.16 -11.81 9.66
C THR A 416 10.30 -10.86 10.07
N ALA A 417 11.56 -11.30 10.01
CA ALA A 417 12.71 -10.41 9.92
C ALA A 417 13.63 -10.71 8.74
N SER A 418 13.54 -11.93 8.23
CA SER A 418 14.29 -12.39 7.09
C SER A 418 13.43 -12.50 5.84
N GLN A 419 12.11 -12.23 5.86
CA GLN A 419 11.23 -12.52 4.73
C GLN A 419 11.64 -11.89 3.41
N ALA A 420 12.07 -10.63 3.38
CA ALA A 420 12.52 -10.03 2.12
C ALA A 420 13.88 -10.58 1.67
N ALA A 421 14.79 -10.86 2.61
CA ALA A 421 16.09 -11.45 2.33
C ALA A 421 16.01 -12.94 1.96
N VAL A 422 15.09 -13.67 2.58
CA VAL A 422 14.74 -15.07 2.34
C VAL A 422 13.96 -15.18 1.05
N ALA A 423 12.98 -14.32 0.78
CA ALA A 423 12.30 -14.23 -0.52
C ALA A 423 13.30 -13.89 -1.63
N PHE A 424 14.24 -12.97 -1.37
CA PHE A 424 15.32 -12.67 -2.32
C PHE A 424 16.25 -13.87 -2.52
N ALA A 425 16.73 -14.51 -1.46
CA ALA A 425 17.58 -15.70 -1.55
C ALA A 425 16.87 -16.87 -2.25
N SER A 426 15.61 -17.11 -1.89
CA SER A 426 14.78 -18.19 -2.44
C SER A 426 14.25 -17.90 -3.85
N SER A 427 14.30 -16.65 -4.31
CA SER A 427 14.15 -16.31 -5.73
C SER A 427 15.36 -16.71 -6.59
N GLY A 428 16.40 -17.30 -5.97
CA GLY A 428 17.69 -17.54 -6.62
C GLY A 428 18.47 -16.24 -6.83
N LEU A 429 18.25 -15.23 -5.97
CA LEU A 429 18.84 -13.89 -6.06
C LEU A 429 18.50 -13.17 -7.38
N LYS A 430 17.42 -13.59 -8.06
CA LYS A 430 16.96 -12.98 -9.32
C LYS A 430 16.31 -11.63 -9.03
N THR A 431 16.62 -10.66 -9.88
CA THR A 431 15.97 -9.34 -9.88
C THR A 431 15.34 -9.07 -11.23
N VAL A 432 14.32 -8.21 -11.25
CA VAL A 432 13.78 -7.69 -12.51
C VAL A 432 14.79 -6.78 -13.22
N PRO A 433 14.73 -6.66 -14.55
CA PRO A 433 15.48 -5.65 -15.31
C PRO A 433 15.36 -4.24 -14.69
N LEU A 434 16.43 -3.46 -14.77
CA LEU A 434 16.52 -2.14 -14.14
C LEU A 434 15.42 -1.17 -14.60
N GLU A 435 14.99 -1.27 -15.86
CA GLU A 435 13.86 -0.54 -16.42
C GLU A 435 12.55 -0.87 -15.70
N ILE A 436 12.20 -2.15 -15.55
CA ILE A 436 11.01 -2.59 -14.83
C ILE A 436 11.07 -2.15 -13.35
N TYR A 437 12.24 -2.24 -12.72
CA TYR A 437 12.42 -1.75 -11.35
C TYR A 437 12.16 -0.23 -11.25
N ARG A 438 12.70 0.56 -12.19
CA ARG A 438 12.49 2.01 -12.23
C ARG A 438 11.02 2.35 -12.44
N ASP A 439 10.35 1.68 -13.37
CA ASP A 439 8.93 1.88 -13.65
C ASP A 439 8.08 1.59 -12.40
N ARG A 440 8.32 0.46 -11.75
CA ARG A 440 7.63 0.09 -10.49
C ARG A 440 7.89 1.12 -9.38
N MET A 441 9.13 1.57 -9.23
CA MET A 441 9.48 2.58 -8.23
C MET A 441 8.88 3.94 -8.55
N GLN A 442 8.76 4.33 -9.82
CA GLN A 442 8.05 5.55 -10.24
C GLN A 442 6.57 5.44 -9.91
N ILE A 443 5.94 4.28 -10.13
CA ILE A 443 4.54 4.03 -9.75
C ILE A 443 4.37 4.16 -8.23
N CYS A 444 5.28 3.57 -7.44
CA CYS A 444 5.25 3.68 -5.98
C CYS A 444 5.50 5.11 -5.49
N ALA A 445 6.45 5.83 -6.07
CA ALA A 445 6.77 7.21 -5.70
C ALA A 445 5.59 8.18 -5.90
N HIS A 446 4.67 7.87 -6.82
CA HIS A 446 3.45 8.64 -7.08
C HIS A 446 2.19 8.02 -6.45
N CYS A 447 2.36 7.02 -5.57
CA CYS A 447 1.25 6.34 -4.91
C CYS A 447 0.94 7.00 -3.57
N ASP A 448 -0.32 7.35 -3.34
CA ASP A 448 -0.77 7.97 -2.08
C ASP A 448 -0.56 7.06 -0.86
N LEU A 449 -0.36 5.75 -1.09
CA LEU A 449 -0.13 4.75 -0.05
C LEU A 449 1.36 4.58 0.30
N TYR A 450 2.27 5.23 -0.43
CA TYR A 450 3.71 5.16 -0.19
C TYR A 450 4.15 6.29 0.75
N THR A 451 4.85 5.95 1.82
CA THR A 451 5.31 6.92 2.84
C THR A 451 6.63 7.59 2.47
N GLY A 452 7.27 7.17 1.38
CA GLY A 452 8.68 7.46 1.10
C GLY A 452 9.61 6.32 1.51
N LEU A 453 9.19 5.45 2.43
CA LEU A 453 9.95 4.26 2.84
C LEU A 453 9.19 2.95 2.63
N ARG A 454 7.93 2.88 3.09
CA ARG A 454 7.09 1.68 2.99
C ARG A 454 5.76 1.95 2.29
N CYS A 455 5.11 0.89 1.84
CA CYS A 455 3.72 0.94 1.40
C CYS A 455 2.79 0.63 2.58
N ARG A 456 1.80 1.49 2.83
CA ARG A 456 0.80 1.34 3.92
C ARG A 456 -0.12 0.12 3.78
N VAL A 457 -0.20 -0.49 2.59
CA VAL A 457 -1.05 -1.68 2.35
C VAL A 457 -0.39 -2.99 2.74
N CYS A 458 0.88 -3.19 2.36
CA CYS A 458 1.64 -4.43 2.63
C CYS A 458 2.66 -4.27 3.78
N ALA A 459 2.83 -3.05 4.32
CA ALA A 459 3.96 -2.64 5.16
C ALA A 459 5.36 -2.88 4.54
N CYS A 460 5.43 -3.32 3.29
CA CYS A 460 6.65 -3.70 2.61
C CYS A 460 7.45 -2.48 2.17
N ILE A 461 8.79 -2.63 2.11
CA ILE A 461 9.71 -1.62 1.58
C ILE A 461 9.73 -1.75 0.04
N PRO A 462 9.13 -0.81 -0.74
CA PRO A 462 8.99 -0.97 -2.18
C PRO A 462 10.33 -1.05 -2.90
N ALA A 463 11.36 -0.38 -2.38
CA ALA A 463 12.72 -0.48 -2.91
C ALA A 463 13.29 -1.91 -2.89
N ILE A 464 12.75 -2.78 -2.04
CA ILE A 464 13.07 -4.22 -2.00
C ILE A 464 12.05 -5.00 -2.83
N LYS A 465 10.76 -4.87 -2.51
CA LYS A 465 9.69 -5.65 -3.15
C LYS A 465 9.64 -5.46 -4.67
N ALA A 466 9.82 -4.23 -5.17
CA ALA A 466 9.79 -3.94 -6.59
C ALA A 466 10.94 -4.60 -7.38
N ARG A 467 12.02 -5.02 -6.72
CA ARG A 467 13.13 -5.76 -7.34
C ARG A 467 12.81 -7.22 -7.57
N LEU A 468 11.88 -7.78 -6.79
CA LEU A 468 11.57 -9.20 -6.82
C LEU A 468 10.65 -9.50 -8.02
N PRO A 469 10.99 -10.52 -8.83
CA PRO A 469 10.25 -10.81 -10.06
C PRO A 469 8.87 -11.44 -9.83
N HIS A 470 8.66 -12.13 -8.70
CA HIS A 470 7.41 -12.82 -8.33
C HIS A 470 6.47 -11.97 -7.47
N GLU A 471 6.87 -10.73 -7.18
CA GLU A 471 6.07 -9.82 -6.37
C GLU A 471 5.11 -9.01 -7.22
N ASP A 472 3.93 -8.73 -6.64
CA ASP A 472 2.89 -7.88 -7.20
C ASP A 472 2.55 -6.74 -6.24
N CYS A 473 2.07 -5.62 -6.79
CA CYS A 473 1.45 -4.60 -5.96
C CYS A 473 0.11 -5.14 -5.41
N PRO A 474 -0.11 -5.16 -4.08
CA PRO A 474 -1.39 -5.59 -3.49
C PRO A 474 -2.55 -4.63 -3.82
N ALA A 475 -2.24 -3.42 -4.26
CA ALA A 475 -3.22 -2.45 -4.77
C ALA A 475 -3.38 -2.52 -6.30
N GLY A 476 -2.79 -3.53 -6.96
CA GLY A 476 -2.88 -3.76 -8.40
C GLY A 476 -2.24 -2.68 -9.28
N LYS A 477 -1.40 -1.80 -8.72
CA LYS A 477 -0.78 -0.67 -9.46
C LYS A 477 0.30 -1.10 -10.45
N TRP A 478 0.93 -2.23 -10.18
CA TRP A 478 1.87 -2.90 -11.06
C TRP A 478 1.83 -4.40 -10.76
N LYS A 479 2.21 -5.20 -11.75
CA LYS A 479 2.27 -6.66 -11.63
C LYS A 479 3.67 -7.15 -12.01
N HIS A 480 3.97 -8.40 -11.70
CA HIS A 480 5.00 -9.16 -12.36
C HIS A 480 4.67 -9.19 -13.85
N SER A 481 5.57 -8.61 -14.64
CA SER A 481 5.52 -8.80 -16.06
C SER A 481 5.70 -10.28 -16.29
N LEU A 482 4.68 -10.95 -16.82
CA LEU A 482 4.85 -12.22 -17.52
C LEU A 482 5.70 -11.91 -18.77
N ALA A 483 6.99 -11.66 -18.57
CA ALA A 483 7.93 -11.47 -19.66
C ALA A 483 8.25 -12.86 -20.19
N HIS A 484 7.59 -13.20 -21.30
CA HIS A 484 7.89 -14.16 -22.37
C HIS A 484 8.47 -15.53 -22.01
#